data_AF-A0A934TUP5-F1
#
_entry.id   AF-A0A934TUP5-F1
#
_cell.length_a   1.000
_cell.length_b   1.000
_cell.length_c   1.000
_cell.angle_alpha   90.00
_cell.angle_beta   90.00
_cell.angle_gamma   90.00
#
_symmetry.space_group_name_H-M   'P 1'
#
loop_
_entity.id
_entity.type
_entity.pdbx_description
1 polymer ?
#
loop_
_entity_poly.entity_id
_entity_poly.type
_entity_poly.pdbx_seq_one_letter_code
_entity_poly.pdbx_strand_id
1 'polypeptide(L)'
;MRTRTILLVVAILLVAGFAALNWGEVVRPTTLLFGPIAADAPLGLILLTLLALTLVLFLVSSIAMRTQSLIDYRQHHKTLEAQRELADKAEASRFVDLRQQLDTHLKEMRERDAIAASEFDKAMLQTRRELQVQMEQINRTIAARMTELENRLDGRVNRMGVPPVTPNVPPMQESVAAREAREAGVREEERIRQDSEREQREVRREERATAADKPSESGWRKWF
;
A
#
# COMPACT_ATOMS: atom_id res chain seq x y z
N MET A 1 -3.26 -50.18 -11.59
CA MET A 1 -4.55 -50.79 -11.99
C MET A 1 -4.43 -51.79 -13.15
N ARG A 2 -3.66 -51.50 -14.22
CA ARG A 2 -3.53 -52.40 -15.40
C ARG A 2 -2.90 -53.77 -15.12
N THR A 3 -1.90 -53.86 -14.25
CA THR A 3 -1.23 -55.13 -13.92
C THR A 3 -2.18 -56.15 -13.27
N ARG A 4 -2.99 -55.72 -12.29
CA ARG A 4 -3.98 -56.59 -11.63
C ARG A 4 -5.03 -57.12 -12.60
N THR A 5 -5.54 -56.29 -13.51
CA THR A 5 -6.50 -56.72 -14.54
C THR A 5 -5.85 -57.63 -15.58
N ILE A 6 -4.62 -57.37 -16.01
CA ILE A 6 -3.87 -58.23 -16.94
C ILE A 6 -3.62 -59.60 -16.30
N LEU A 7 -3.16 -59.64 -15.04
CA LEU A 7 -2.96 -60.90 -14.31
C LEU A 7 -4.26 -61.70 -14.18
N LEU A 8 -5.38 -61.04 -13.90
CA LEU A 8 -6.68 -61.70 -13.80
C LEU A 8 -7.13 -62.26 -15.15
N VAL A 9 -6.98 -61.51 -16.25
CA VAL A 9 -7.28 -61.99 -17.62
C VAL A 9 -6.41 -63.19 -17.99
N VAL A 10 -5.11 -63.14 -17.67
CA VAL A 10 -4.19 -64.26 -17.88
C VAL A 10 -4.60 -65.48 -17.06
N ALA A 11 -4.98 -65.29 -15.78
CA ALA A 11 -5.47 -66.39 -14.94
C ALA A 11 -6.76 -67.02 -15.50
N ILE A 12 -7.71 -66.22 -16.00
CA ILE A 12 -8.92 -66.72 -16.67
C ILE A 12 -8.55 -67.55 -17.90
N LEU A 13 -7.65 -67.05 -18.75
CA LEU A 13 -7.21 -67.77 -19.94
C LEU A 13 -6.51 -69.09 -19.60
N LEU A 14 -5.71 -69.13 -18.53
CA LEU A 14 -5.09 -70.37 -18.06
C LEU A 14 -6.13 -71.38 -17.56
N VAL A 15 -7.11 -70.94 -16.78
CA VAL A 15 -8.20 -71.81 -16.29
C VAL A 15 -9.06 -72.31 -17.44
N ALA A 16 -9.43 -71.44 -18.38
CA ALA A 16 -10.21 -71.80 -19.56
C ALA A 16 -9.44 -72.77 -20.48
N GLY A 17 -8.16 -72.52 -20.71
CA GLY A 17 -7.28 -73.40 -21.48
C GLY A 17 -7.13 -74.77 -20.82
N PHE A 18 -6.92 -74.80 -19.50
CA PHE A 18 -6.87 -76.04 -18.73
C PHE A 18 -8.20 -76.82 -18.82
N ALA A 19 -9.34 -76.14 -18.68
CA ALA A 19 -10.66 -76.76 -18.78
C ALA A 19 -10.94 -77.31 -20.20
N ALA A 20 -10.54 -76.59 -21.24
CA ALA A 20 -10.68 -77.04 -22.63
C ALA A 20 -9.80 -78.25 -22.93
N LEU A 21 -8.57 -78.28 -22.40
CA LEU A 21 -7.66 -79.42 -22.57
C LEU A 21 -8.17 -80.67 -21.83
N ASN A 22 -8.85 -80.48 -20.70
CA ASN A 22 -9.44 -81.54 -19.87
C ASN A 22 -10.95 -81.72 -20.09
N TRP A 23 -11.47 -81.34 -21.26
CA TRP A 23 -12.91 -81.30 -21.54
C TRP A 23 -13.61 -82.66 -21.33
N GLY A 24 -12.93 -83.75 -21.69
CA GLY A 24 -13.46 -85.10 -21.51
C GLY A 24 -13.74 -85.45 -20.05
N GLU A 25 -12.88 -85.04 -19.13
CA GLU A 25 -13.09 -85.28 -17.69
C GLU A 25 -14.13 -84.32 -17.10
N VAL A 26 -14.19 -83.08 -17.62
CA VAL A 26 -15.15 -82.06 -17.17
C VAL A 26 -16.61 -82.47 -17.44
N VAL A 27 -16.86 -83.14 -18.57
CA VAL A 27 -18.21 -83.58 -18.99
C VAL A 27 -18.52 -85.01 -18.53
N ARG A 28 -17.59 -85.66 -17.85
CA ARG A 28 -17.77 -87.04 -17.37
C ARG A 28 -18.91 -87.13 -16.35
N PRO A 29 -19.96 -87.92 -16.61
CA PRO A 29 -21.06 -88.09 -15.64
C PRO A 29 -20.53 -88.74 -14.36
N THR A 30 -20.87 -88.16 -13.21
CA THR A 30 -20.51 -88.69 -11.89
C THR A 30 -21.75 -88.66 -10.99
N THR A 31 -21.96 -89.72 -10.22
CA THR A 31 -23.03 -89.82 -9.22
C THR A 31 -22.78 -88.83 -8.08
N LEU A 32 -23.62 -87.80 -7.97
CA LEU A 32 -23.51 -86.75 -6.95
C LEU A 32 -24.62 -86.90 -5.93
N LEU A 33 -24.26 -86.86 -4.64
CA LEU A 33 -25.23 -86.82 -3.54
C LEU A 33 -25.45 -85.36 -3.12
N PHE A 34 -26.68 -84.86 -3.32
CA PHE A 34 -27.11 -83.52 -2.89
C PHE A 34 -27.78 -83.55 -1.50
N GLY A 35 -27.37 -84.48 -0.64
CA GLY A 35 -28.04 -84.78 0.64
C GLY A 35 -29.01 -85.96 0.48
N PRO A 36 -30.33 -85.73 0.33
CA PRO A 36 -31.31 -86.83 0.19
C PRO A 36 -31.49 -87.34 -1.26
N ILE A 37 -30.95 -86.65 -2.26
CA ILE A 37 -31.14 -86.95 -3.69
C ILE A 37 -29.79 -87.28 -4.32
N ALA A 38 -29.71 -88.42 -5.01
CA ALA A 38 -28.58 -88.75 -5.88
C ALA A 38 -28.95 -88.43 -7.33
N ALA A 39 -28.13 -87.65 -8.01
CA ALA A 39 -28.31 -87.33 -9.42
C ALA A 39 -26.99 -87.46 -10.18
N ASP A 40 -27.07 -87.98 -11.40
CA ASP A 40 -25.94 -88.04 -12.31
C ASP A 40 -25.78 -86.70 -13.01
N ALA A 41 -24.72 -85.98 -12.65
CA ALA A 41 -24.37 -84.74 -13.33
C ALA A 41 -22.86 -84.64 -13.48
N PRO A 42 -22.36 -83.99 -14.54
CA PRO A 42 -20.93 -83.74 -14.68
C PRO A 42 -20.48 -82.74 -13.61
N LEU A 43 -19.76 -83.22 -12.59
CA LEU A 43 -19.25 -82.41 -11.49
C LEU A 43 -18.35 -81.27 -12.00
N GLY A 44 -17.57 -81.52 -13.06
CA GLY A 44 -16.70 -80.52 -13.67
C GLY A 44 -17.46 -79.31 -14.19
N LEU A 45 -18.58 -79.53 -14.89
CA LEU A 45 -19.43 -78.44 -15.38
C LEU A 45 -20.05 -77.63 -14.23
N ILE A 46 -20.50 -78.30 -13.16
CA ILE A 46 -21.10 -77.60 -12.01
C ILE A 46 -20.07 -76.69 -11.33
N LEU A 47 -18.88 -77.21 -11.04
CA LEU A 47 -17.80 -76.43 -10.43
C LEU A 47 -17.34 -75.28 -11.33
N LEU A 48 -17.21 -75.52 -12.64
CA LEU A 48 -16.79 -74.49 -13.60
C LEU A 48 -17.84 -73.38 -13.71
N THR A 49 -19.12 -73.73 -13.72
CA THR A 49 -20.23 -72.76 -13.76
C THR A 49 -20.28 -71.92 -12.49
N LEU A 50 -20.13 -72.55 -11.31
CA LEU A 50 -20.09 -71.85 -10.02
C LEU A 50 -18.88 -70.90 -9.93
N LEU A 51 -17.72 -71.36 -10.40
CA LEU A 51 -16.50 -70.56 -10.44
C LEU A 51 -16.66 -69.36 -11.40
N ALA A 52 -17.21 -69.59 -12.59
CA ALA A 52 -17.48 -68.51 -13.55
C ALA A 52 -18.47 -67.49 -12.98
N LEU A 53 -19.53 -67.95 -12.30
CA LEU A 53 -20.52 -67.07 -11.67
C LEU A 53 -19.89 -66.19 -10.58
N THR A 54 -19.13 -66.78 -9.66
CA THR A 54 -18.47 -66.02 -8.58
C THR A 54 -17.44 -65.03 -9.13
N LEU A 55 -16.71 -65.41 -10.17
CA LEU A 55 -15.78 -64.53 -10.88
C LEU A 55 -16.49 -63.33 -11.51
N VAL A 56 -17.63 -63.54 -12.18
CA VAL A 56 -18.43 -62.45 -12.77
C VAL A 56 -18.95 -61.50 -11.68
N LEU A 57 -19.49 -62.04 -10.59
CA LEU A 57 -19.94 -61.23 -9.45
C LEU A 57 -18.78 -60.41 -8.85
N PHE A 58 -17.60 -61.02 -8.73
CA PHE A 58 -16.40 -60.32 -8.27
C PHE A 58 -15.99 -59.20 -9.23
N LEU A 59 -16.06 -59.41 -10.54
CA LEU A 59 -15.78 -58.38 -11.55
C LEU A 59 -16.75 -57.20 -11.45
N VAL A 60 -18.05 -57.48 -11.37
CA VAL A 60 -19.10 -56.46 -11.23
C VAL A 60 -18.88 -55.64 -9.96
N SER A 61 -18.66 -56.30 -8.83
CA SER A 61 -18.36 -55.65 -7.56
C SER A 61 -17.07 -54.82 -7.62
N SER A 62 -16.02 -55.34 -8.25
CA SER A 62 -14.74 -54.63 -8.39
C SER A 62 -14.87 -53.34 -9.20
N ILE A 63 -15.70 -53.33 -10.24
CA ILE A 63 -15.96 -52.12 -11.05
C ILE A 63 -16.80 -51.11 -10.25
N ALA A 64 -17.86 -51.56 -9.57
CA ALA A 64 -18.70 -50.71 -8.73
C ALA A 64 -17.91 -50.03 -7.59
N MET A 65 -16.92 -50.72 -7.03
CA MET A 65 -16.07 -50.16 -5.97
C MET A 65 -15.13 -49.06 -6.48
N ARG A 66 -14.74 -49.10 -7.76
CA ARG A 66 -13.85 -48.08 -8.35
C ARG A 66 -14.58 -46.78 -8.67
N THR A 67 -15.88 -46.83 -8.93
CA THR A 67 -16.66 -45.64 -9.32
C THR A 67 -16.94 -44.67 -8.17
N GLN A 68 -16.95 -45.14 -6.92
CA GLN A 68 -17.16 -44.26 -5.76
C GLN A 68 -16.04 -43.22 -5.65
N SER A 69 -14.78 -43.63 -5.85
CA SER A 69 -13.65 -42.70 -5.74
C SER A 69 -13.66 -41.56 -6.77
N LEU A 70 -14.15 -41.78 -8.00
CA LEU A 70 -14.15 -40.75 -9.05
C LEU A 70 -15.22 -39.66 -8.86
N ILE A 71 -16.34 -40.03 -8.25
CA ILE A 71 -17.43 -39.09 -7.93
C ILE A 71 -16.97 -38.18 -6.79
N ASP A 72 -16.28 -38.73 -5.79
CA ASP A 72 -15.73 -37.99 -4.66
C ASP A 72 -14.71 -36.94 -5.10
N TYR A 73 -13.84 -37.23 -6.09
CA TYR A 73 -12.88 -36.24 -6.60
C TYR A 73 -13.57 -34.99 -7.17
N ARG A 74 -14.65 -35.14 -7.94
CA ARG A 74 -15.39 -33.99 -8.49
C ARG A 74 -16.09 -33.18 -7.42
N GLN A 75 -16.57 -33.85 -6.37
CA GLN A 75 -17.21 -33.19 -5.25
C GLN A 75 -16.19 -32.43 -4.38
N HIS A 76 -15.01 -33.02 -4.14
CA HIS A 76 -13.92 -32.38 -3.40
C HIS A 76 -13.36 -31.13 -4.11
N HIS A 77 -13.24 -31.15 -5.45
CA HIS A 77 -12.84 -29.96 -6.20
C HIS A 77 -13.87 -28.83 -6.07
N LYS A 78 -15.17 -29.15 -6.16
CA LYS A 78 -16.23 -28.15 -5.96
C LYS A 78 -16.25 -27.58 -4.55
N THR A 79 -16.02 -28.41 -3.52
CA THR A 79 -15.94 -27.91 -2.14
C THR A 79 -14.72 -27.05 -1.90
N LEU A 80 -13.57 -27.36 -2.52
CA LEU A 80 -12.35 -26.54 -2.42
C LEU A 80 -12.48 -25.21 -3.16
N GLU A 81 -13.12 -25.19 -4.34
CA GLU A 81 -13.42 -23.96 -5.07
C GLU A 81 -14.38 -23.07 -4.29
N ALA A 82 -15.45 -23.64 -3.71
CA ALA A 82 -16.38 -22.89 -2.87
C ALA A 82 -15.70 -22.34 -1.59
N GLN A 83 -14.82 -23.12 -0.95
CA GLN A 83 -14.04 -22.65 0.20
C GLN A 83 -13.06 -21.54 -0.19
N ARG A 84 -12.42 -21.65 -1.37
CA ARG A 84 -11.52 -20.62 -1.88
C ARG A 84 -12.27 -19.32 -2.18
N GLU A 85 -13.45 -19.39 -2.79
CA GLU A 85 -14.26 -18.20 -3.05
C GLU A 85 -14.71 -17.51 -1.74
N LEU A 86 -15.07 -18.29 -0.72
CA LEU A 86 -15.40 -17.75 0.61
C LEU A 86 -14.19 -17.15 1.31
N ALA A 87 -13.02 -17.79 1.21
CA ALA A 87 -11.77 -17.27 1.74
C ALA A 87 -11.35 -15.98 1.04
N ASP A 88 -11.37 -15.94 -0.29
CA ASP A 88 -11.02 -14.77 -1.10
C ASP A 88 -11.96 -13.58 -0.79
N LYS A 89 -13.26 -13.83 -0.57
CA LYS A 89 -14.21 -12.81 -0.11
C LYS A 89 -13.90 -12.30 1.30
N ALA A 90 -13.56 -13.20 2.23
CA ALA A 90 -13.18 -12.81 3.58
C ALA A 90 -11.85 -12.03 3.60
N GLU A 91 -10.89 -12.43 2.78
CA GLU A 91 -9.62 -11.70 2.59
C GLU A 91 -9.86 -10.32 1.97
N ALA A 92 -10.70 -10.21 0.93
CA ALA A 92 -11.06 -8.92 0.34
C ALA A 92 -11.69 -7.97 1.37
N SER A 93 -12.59 -8.48 2.23
CA SER A 93 -13.17 -7.70 3.32
C SER A 93 -12.10 -7.22 4.32
N ARG A 94 -11.16 -8.09 4.68
CA ARG A 94 -10.02 -7.73 5.54
C ARG A 94 -9.11 -6.67 4.92
N PHE A 95 -8.84 -6.75 3.62
CA PHE A 95 -8.05 -5.73 2.92
C PHE A 95 -8.75 -4.37 2.91
N VAL A 96 -10.08 -4.35 2.74
CA VAL A 96 -10.87 -3.12 2.80
C VAL A 96 -10.86 -2.54 4.21
N ASP A 97 -11.05 -3.36 5.25
CA ASP A 97 -11.03 -2.93 6.64
C ASP A 97 -9.66 -2.35 7.05
N LEU A 98 -8.56 -3.06 6.73
CA LEU A 98 -7.20 -2.57 6.99
C LEU A 98 -6.90 -1.27 6.25
N ARG A 99 -7.36 -1.12 5.01
CA ARG A 99 -7.20 0.11 4.25
C ARG A 99 -7.98 1.25 4.91
N GLN A 100 -9.20 1.00 5.35
CA GLN A 100 -10.02 1.98 6.04
C GLN A 100 -9.41 2.41 7.38
N GLN A 101 -8.86 1.47 8.16
CA GLN A 101 -8.13 1.76 9.38
C GLN A 101 -6.88 2.60 9.11
N LEU A 102 -6.07 2.25 8.11
CA LEU A 102 -4.90 3.02 7.69
C LEU A 102 -5.27 4.44 7.25
N ASP A 103 -6.31 4.58 6.42
CA ASP A 103 -6.79 5.89 5.97
C ASP A 103 -7.27 6.74 7.15
N THR A 104 -7.90 6.12 8.15
CA THR A 104 -8.35 6.79 9.38
C THR A 104 -7.16 7.25 10.22
N HIS A 105 -6.20 6.36 10.49
CA HIS A 105 -4.98 6.72 11.23
C HIS A 105 -4.16 7.80 10.53
N LEU A 106 -4.04 7.76 9.20
CA LEU A 106 -3.35 8.80 8.45
C LEU A 106 -4.08 10.15 8.51
N LYS A 107 -5.41 10.16 8.58
CA LYS A 107 -6.17 11.40 8.81
C LYS A 107 -5.95 11.93 10.22
N GLU A 108 -6.05 11.08 11.23
CA GLU A 108 -5.81 11.46 12.63
C GLU A 108 -4.39 12.00 12.83
N MET A 109 -3.37 11.39 12.22
CA MET A 109 -2.00 11.88 12.27
C MET A 109 -1.87 13.26 11.63
N ARG A 110 -2.43 13.47 10.44
CA ARG A 110 -2.41 14.79 9.77
C ARG A 110 -3.13 15.86 10.59
N GLU A 111 -4.23 15.51 11.24
CA GLU A 111 -4.96 16.43 12.11
C GLU A 111 -4.13 16.80 13.35
N ARG A 112 -3.50 15.82 14.01
CA ARG A 112 -2.58 16.05 15.12
C ARG A 112 -1.38 16.92 14.71
N ASP A 113 -0.80 16.66 13.55
CA ASP A 113 0.32 17.44 13.03
C ASP A 113 -0.10 18.88 12.72
N ALA A 114 -1.29 19.08 12.14
CA ALA A 114 -1.83 20.42 11.88
C ALA A 114 -2.10 21.19 13.18
N ILE A 115 -2.64 20.51 14.20
CA ILE A 115 -2.85 21.10 15.53
C ILE A 115 -1.50 21.48 16.14
N ALA A 116 -0.53 20.55 16.16
CA ALA A 116 0.80 20.79 16.71
C ALA A 116 1.54 21.94 16.00
N ALA A 117 1.46 22.01 14.67
CA ALA A 117 2.02 23.12 13.89
C ALA A 117 1.34 24.46 14.24
N SER A 118 0.02 24.46 14.43
CA SER A 118 -0.72 25.66 14.84
C SER A 118 -0.37 26.13 16.26
N GLU A 119 -0.14 25.19 17.17
CA GLU A 119 0.28 25.50 18.54
C GLU A 119 1.72 26.02 18.58
N PHE A 120 2.61 25.41 17.78
CA PHE A 120 3.98 25.87 17.61
C PHE A 120 4.03 27.31 17.06
N ASP A 121 3.23 27.62 16.04
CA ASP A 121 3.16 28.97 15.47
C ASP A 121 2.65 29.99 16.51
N LYS A 122 1.62 29.62 17.29
CA LYS A 122 1.13 30.46 18.40
C LYS A 122 2.21 30.70 19.46
N ALA A 123 2.93 29.66 19.86
CA ALA A 123 4.01 29.77 20.83
C ALA A 123 5.14 30.67 20.30
N MET A 124 5.52 30.50 19.03
CA MET A 124 6.54 31.34 18.37
C MET A 124 6.13 32.81 18.31
N LEU A 125 4.87 33.11 18.01
CA LEU A 125 4.32 34.47 18.03
C LEU A 125 4.33 35.07 19.45
N GLN A 126 4.03 34.27 20.48
CA GLN A 126 4.10 34.72 21.88
C GLN A 126 5.53 35.04 22.29
N THR A 127 6.49 34.15 22.02
CA THR A 127 7.92 34.39 22.29
C THR A 127 8.42 35.63 21.55
N ARG A 128 8.01 35.83 20.30
CA ARG A 128 8.37 37.05 19.54
C ARG A 128 7.84 38.32 20.20
N ARG A 129 6.60 38.33 20.70
CA ARG A 129 6.04 39.49 21.41
C ARG A 129 6.77 39.73 22.73
N GLU A 130 7.08 38.68 23.47
CA GLU A 130 7.83 38.79 24.72
C GLU A 130 9.22 39.41 24.49
N LEU A 131 9.94 38.98 23.45
CA LEU A 131 11.22 39.56 23.06
C LEU A 131 11.09 41.04 22.67
N GLN A 132 10.03 41.43 21.96
CA GLN A 132 9.77 42.84 21.63
C GLN A 132 9.53 43.68 22.88
N VAL A 133 8.73 43.18 23.83
CA VAL A 133 8.48 43.85 25.11
C VAL A 133 9.76 43.98 25.93
N GLN A 134 10.57 42.92 26.00
CA GLN A 134 11.87 42.97 26.68
C GLN A 134 12.81 44.00 26.03
N MET A 135 12.86 44.06 24.70
CA MET A 135 13.66 45.06 23.97
C MET A 135 13.18 46.48 24.23
N GLU A 136 11.87 46.73 24.22
CA GLU A 136 11.32 48.04 24.59
C GLU A 136 11.68 48.41 26.03
N GLN A 137 11.61 47.46 26.96
CA GLN A 137 11.95 47.69 28.36
C GLN A 137 13.44 47.98 28.53
N ILE A 138 14.32 47.23 27.85
CA ILE A 138 15.77 47.51 27.79
C ILE A 138 15.99 48.91 27.24
N ASN A 139 15.36 49.27 26.12
CA ASN A 139 15.51 50.59 25.51
C ASN A 139 15.05 51.71 26.46
N ARG A 140 13.91 51.53 27.13
CA ARG A 140 13.42 52.48 28.16
C ARG A 140 14.39 52.59 29.33
N THR A 141 14.98 51.50 29.79
CA THR A 141 15.98 51.55 30.87
C THR A 141 17.26 52.23 30.43
N ILE A 142 17.73 52.02 29.21
CA ILE A 142 18.90 52.70 28.64
C ILE A 142 18.63 54.20 28.54
N ALA A 143 17.48 54.60 28.00
CA ALA A 143 17.08 56.00 27.91
C ALA A 143 17.05 56.65 29.30
N ALA A 144 16.43 56.01 30.29
CA ALA A 144 16.39 56.51 31.67
C ALA A 144 17.79 56.66 32.28
N ARG A 145 18.70 55.69 32.05
CA ARG A 145 20.09 55.78 32.50
C ARG A 145 20.87 56.90 31.79
N MET A 146 20.62 57.11 30.49
CA MET A 146 21.22 58.19 29.72
C MET A 146 20.75 59.57 30.21
N THR A 147 19.44 59.74 30.44
CA THR A 147 18.89 60.98 31.00
C THR A 147 19.44 61.28 32.39
N GLU A 148 19.64 60.26 33.24
CA GLU A 148 20.29 60.45 34.54
C GLU A 148 21.75 60.89 34.38
N LEU A 149 22.48 60.33 33.40
CA LEU A 149 23.84 60.77 33.09
C LEU A 149 23.86 62.23 32.59
N GLU A 150 22.98 62.59 31.66
CA GLU A 150 22.82 63.96 31.17
C GLU A 150 22.48 64.92 32.30
N ASN A 151 21.53 64.60 33.17
CA ASN A 151 21.19 65.41 34.34
C ASN A 151 22.38 65.58 35.31
N ARG A 152 23.23 64.55 35.48
CA ARG A 152 24.46 64.67 36.27
C ARG A 152 25.52 65.51 35.58
N LEU A 153 25.60 65.48 34.24
CA LEU A 153 26.47 66.34 33.45
C LEU A 153 25.99 67.80 33.49
N ASP A 154 24.73 68.08 33.22
CA ASP A 154 24.13 69.41 33.33
C ASP A 154 24.20 69.94 34.75
N GLY A 155 23.93 69.10 35.75
CA GLY A 155 24.06 69.45 37.16
C GLY A 155 25.51 69.73 37.59
N ARG A 156 26.53 69.30 36.81
CA ARG A 156 27.94 69.70 36.97
C ARG A 156 28.26 70.96 36.16
N VAL A 157 27.77 71.06 34.93
CA VAL A 157 27.96 72.22 34.04
C VAL A 157 27.34 73.48 34.65
N ASN A 158 26.12 73.38 35.17
CA ASN A 158 25.43 74.47 35.86
C ASN A 158 26.10 74.85 37.19
N ARG A 159 26.76 73.90 37.86
CA ARG A 159 27.55 74.17 39.08
C ARG A 159 28.90 74.83 38.81
N MET A 160 29.39 74.76 37.57
CA MET A 160 30.62 75.42 37.12
C MET A 160 30.40 76.84 36.59
N GLY A 161 29.19 77.40 36.62
CA GLY A 161 28.94 78.81 36.33
C GLY A 161 29.42 79.26 34.95
N VAL A 162 29.23 78.42 33.92
CA VAL A 162 29.51 78.81 32.53
C VAL A 162 28.21 79.35 31.92
N PRO A 163 28.18 80.59 31.40
CA PRO A 163 26.98 81.19 30.84
C PRO A 163 26.51 80.46 29.58
N PRO A 164 25.22 80.53 29.22
CA PRO A 164 24.68 79.84 28.06
C PRO A 164 25.27 80.46 26.79
N VAL A 165 26.13 79.71 26.11
CA VAL A 165 26.46 79.99 24.70
C VAL A 165 25.23 79.57 23.90
N THR A 166 24.47 80.54 23.44
CA THR A 166 23.49 80.35 22.37
C THR A 166 24.24 79.90 21.12
N PRO A 167 23.97 78.70 20.56
CA PRO A 167 24.44 78.37 19.24
C PRO A 167 23.65 79.26 18.26
N ASN A 168 24.28 80.31 17.77
CA ASN A 168 23.86 80.96 16.54
C ASN A 168 24.04 79.93 15.43
N VAL A 169 22.97 79.22 15.08
CA VAL A 169 22.93 78.34 13.91
C VAL A 169 22.69 79.26 12.71
N PRO A 170 23.70 79.57 11.88
CA PRO A 170 23.42 80.17 10.58
C PRO A 170 22.54 79.19 9.79
N PRO A 171 21.61 79.67 8.93
CA PRO A 171 20.80 78.80 8.11
C PRO A 171 21.74 77.86 7.35
N MET A 172 21.60 76.55 7.59
CA MET A 172 22.40 75.54 6.91
C MET A 172 22.26 75.76 5.41
N GLN A 173 23.29 76.29 4.78
CA GLN A 173 23.51 76.04 3.37
C GLN A 173 23.76 74.53 3.28
N GLU A 174 22.82 73.82 2.67
CA GLU A 174 22.89 72.39 2.37
C GLU A 174 24.31 72.06 1.88
N SER A 175 25.12 71.43 2.73
CA SER A 175 26.47 71.08 2.34
C SER A 175 26.39 70.05 1.21
N VAL A 176 27.32 70.14 0.26
CA VAL A 176 27.38 69.29 -0.94
C VAL A 176 27.27 67.80 -0.59
N ALA A 177 27.75 67.40 0.58
CA ALA A 177 27.64 66.05 1.13
C ALA A 177 26.18 65.57 1.36
N ALA A 178 25.27 66.45 1.77
CA ALA A 178 23.86 66.12 1.95
C ALA A 178 23.13 65.95 0.60
N ARG A 179 23.59 66.66 -0.45
CA ARG A 179 23.11 66.48 -1.83
C ARG A 179 23.62 65.18 -2.42
N GLU A 180 24.91 64.87 -2.25
CA GLU A 180 25.50 63.61 -2.71
C GLU A 180 24.88 62.38 -2.05
N ALA A 181 24.54 62.44 -0.76
CA ALA A 181 23.86 61.35 -0.07
C ALA A 181 22.44 61.09 -0.62
N ARG A 182 21.72 62.16 -1.01
CA ARG A 182 20.40 62.03 -1.66
C ARG A 182 20.52 61.48 -3.08
N GLU A 183 21.50 61.95 -3.86
CA GLU A 183 21.76 61.43 -5.21
C GLU A 183 22.25 59.98 -5.21
N ALA A 184 22.98 59.56 -4.18
CA ALA A 184 23.39 58.17 -4.00
C ALA A 184 22.18 57.28 -3.66
N GLY A 185 21.26 57.76 -2.80
CA GLY A 185 20.02 57.05 -2.49
C GLY A 185 19.14 56.84 -3.72
N VAL A 186 18.97 57.87 -4.55
CA VAL A 186 18.17 57.77 -5.79
C VAL A 186 18.82 56.81 -6.79
N ARG A 187 20.15 56.82 -6.93
CA ARG A 187 20.88 55.89 -7.81
C ARG A 187 20.74 54.43 -7.34
N GLU A 188 20.71 54.19 -6.04
CA GLU A 188 20.55 52.84 -5.49
C GLU A 188 19.12 52.32 -5.70
N GLU A 189 18.10 53.18 -5.53
CA GLU A 189 16.72 52.83 -5.85
C GLU A 189 16.52 52.51 -7.35
N GLU A 190 17.18 53.25 -8.24
CA GLU A 190 17.14 52.96 -9.68
C GLU A 190 17.81 51.61 -10.03
N ARG A 191 18.88 51.22 -9.33
CA ARG A 191 19.53 49.91 -9.51
C ARG A 191 18.62 48.77 -9.09
N ILE A 192 18.01 48.88 -7.90
CA ILE A 192 17.06 47.87 -7.39
C ILE A 192 15.87 47.74 -8.34
N ARG A 193 15.39 48.86 -8.88
CA ARG A 193 14.30 48.87 -9.86
C ARG A 193 14.70 48.19 -11.17
N GLN A 194 15.91 48.43 -11.68
CA GLN A 194 16.39 47.74 -12.89
C GLN A 194 16.59 46.24 -12.69
N ASP A 195 17.12 45.83 -11.54
CA ASP A 195 17.33 44.40 -11.26
C ASP A 195 16.00 43.66 -11.11
N SER A 196 15.02 44.25 -10.43
CA SER A 196 13.65 43.68 -10.36
C SER A 196 12.97 43.58 -11.73
N GLU A 197 13.22 44.53 -12.63
CA GLU A 197 12.73 44.44 -14.02
C GLU A 197 13.42 43.34 -14.82
N ARG A 198 14.70 43.05 -14.57
CA ARG A 198 15.43 41.96 -15.21
C ARG A 198 14.93 40.61 -14.74
N GLU A 199 14.77 40.42 -13.43
CA GLU A 199 14.20 39.20 -12.86
C GLU A 199 12.78 38.93 -13.39
N GLN A 200 11.93 39.96 -13.48
CA GLN A 200 10.60 39.81 -14.07
C GLN A 200 10.63 39.41 -15.55
N ARG A 201 11.63 39.86 -16.31
CA ARG A 201 11.81 39.44 -17.72
C ARG A 201 12.28 38.00 -17.82
N GLU A 202 13.12 37.54 -16.90
CA GLU A 202 13.57 36.15 -16.84
C GLU A 202 12.42 35.21 -16.45
N VAL A 203 11.66 35.53 -15.41
CA VAL A 203 10.47 34.77 -15.01
C VAL A 203 9.48 34.67 -16.17
N ARG A 204 9.23 35.77 -16.91
CA ARG A 204 8.33 35.76 -18.07
C ARG A 204 8.89 34.92 -19.24
N ARG A 205 10.21 34.82 -19.39
CA ARG A 205 10.85 33.94 -20.39
C ARG A 205 10.70 32.48 -19.99
N GLU A 206 10.90 32.15 -18.72
CA GLU A 206 10.70 30.81 -18.18
C GLU A 206 9.23 30.38 -18.31
N GLU A 207 8.26 31.22 -17.93
CA GLU A 207 6.83 30.91 -18.13
C GLU A 207 6.48 30.65 -19.59
N ARG A 208 7.07 31.40 -20.53
CA ARG A 208 6.87 31.17 -21.98
C ARG A 208 7.52 29.86 -22.44
N ALA A 209 8.68 29.50 -21.90
CA ALA A 209 9.33 28.21 -22.20
C ALA A 209 8.51 27.03 -21.66
N THR A 210 8.01 27.12 -20.42
CA THR A 210 7.16 26.11 -19.78
C THR A 210 5.79 25.98 -20.47
N ALA A 211 5.26 27.09 -21.01
CA ALA A 211 4.03 27.06 -21.82
C ALA A 211 4.24 26.41 -23.20
N ALA A 212 5.44 26.52 -23.78
CA ALA A 212 5.79 25.89 -25.06
C ALA A 212 6.04 24.37 -24.92
N ASP A 213 6.43 23.90 -23.73
CA ASP A 213 6.69 22.48 -23.45
C ASP A 213 5.44 21.71 -22.95
N LYS A 214 4.28 22.37 -22.80
CA LYS A 214 3.01 21.67 -22.55
C LYS A 214 2.51 21.04 -23.86
N PRO A 215 2.43 19.71 -23.97
CA PRO A 215 1.83 19.07 -25.13
C PRO A 215 0.35 19.48 -25.24
N SER A 216 -0.08 19.82 -26.45
CA SER A 216 -1.46 20.23 -26.74
C SER A 216 -2.46 19.15 -26.32
N GLU A 217 -3.20 19.37 -25.24
CA GLU A 217 -4.35 18.56 -24.78
C GLU A 217 -5.58 18.69 -25.71
N SER A 218 -5.40 18.70 -27.03
CA SER A 218 -6.51 18.73 -28.00
C SER A 218 -6.74 17.38 -28.72
N GLY A 219 -5.95 16.34 -28.41
CA GLY A 219 -6.03 15.03 -29.08
C GLY A 219 -6.90 13.96 -28.41
N TRP A 220 -7.15 14.04 -27.10
CA TRP A 220 -7.71 12.91 -26.34
C TRP A 220 -9.24 12.95 -26.15
N ARG A 221 -9.92 14.04 -26.56
CA ARG A 221 -11.40 14.19 -26.47
C ARG A 221 -12.17 13.77 -27.74
N LYS A 222 -11.64 12.83 -28.54
CA LYS A 222 -12.34 12.28 -29.72
C LYS A 222 -12.82 10.83 -29.56
N TRP A 223 -12.63 10.22 -28.39
CA TRP A 223 -12.98 8.81 -28.15
C TRP A 223 -13.84 8.58 -26.88
N PHE A 224 -14.51 9.61 -26.38
CA PHE A 224 -15.62 9.55 -25.42
C PHE A 224 -16.61 10.67 -25.73
#